data_AF-A0A1H4MYY7-F1
#
_entry.id   AF-A0A1H4MYY7-F1
#
_cell.length_a   1.000
_cell.length_b   1.000
_cell.length_c   1.000
_cell.angle_alpha   90.00
_cell.angle_beta   90.00
_cell.angle_gamma   90.00
#
_symmetry.space_group_name_H-M   'P 1'
#
loop_
_entity.id
_entity.type
_entity.pdbx_description
1 polymer ?
#
loop_
_entity_poly.entity_id
_entity_poly.type
_entity_poly.pdbx_seq_one_letter_code
_entity_poly.pdbx_strand_id
1 'polypeptide(L)'
;MSEHGFSIGTLAARTGLTPTVLRTWERRFGFPEGTRSSAGHRRFGDVDVERVREVAEARSAGMSLQAAIDAVRRRHEDAPESVHAALVRDFPHLGVQRLGRRALVAASQALEDESLARADRPVVLGAFQEGHRYAASRHRWDELGRTASWAAVVADFDDDHPADPSASPARCQLAEGSPLRREWTVVTVSAGLAAVVSAWEVPRPPGAEPVYESVISSQRPVALAAARVLAAAAGSAGARPPSVVDRVLGEQAPTTGPGGADPDRMWARALARLDPGA
;
A
#
# COMPACT_ATOMS: atom_id res chain seq x y z
N MET A 1 -7.92 -14.90 -25.71
CA MET A 1 -7.23 -13.85 -24.93
C MET A 1 -7.95 -12.55 -25.18
N SER A 2 -8.81 -12.11 -24.26
CA SER A 2 -9.62 -10.90 -24.46
C SER A 2 -8.75 -9.66 -24.31
N GLU A 3 -8.73 -8.79 -25.34
CA GLU A 3 -8.11 -7.47 -25.27
C GLU A 3 -8.84 -6.64 -24.20
N HIS A 4 -8.19 -6.39 -23.07
CA HIS A 4 -8.72 -5.54 -22.00
C HIS A 4 -8.39 -4.08 -22.33
N GLY A 5 -9.40 -3.30 -22.74
CA GLY A 5 -9.30 -1.85 -22.94
C GLY A 5 -10.12 -1.34 -24.13
N PHE A 6 -10.47 -0.05 -24.11
CA PHE A 6 -11.33 0.60 -25.11
C PHE A 6 -10.57 1.59 -26.01
N SER A 7 -11.23 2.05 -27.08
CA SER A 7 -10.62 2.95 -28.06
C SER A 7 -10.51 4.40 -27.56
N ILE A 8 -9.69 5.22 -28.22
CA ILE A 8 -9.60 6.66 -27.92
C ILE A 8 -10.94 7.39 -28.09
N GLY A 9 -11.83 6.88 -28.94
CA GLY A 9 -13.19 7.41 -29.08
C GLY A 9 -14.05 7.15 -27.85
N THR A 10 -13.88 5.99 -27.21
CA THR A 10 -14.56 5.69 -25.93
C THR A 10 -13.95 6.51 -24.78
N LEU A 11 -12.63 6.68 -24.77
CA LEU A 11 -11.95 7.56 -23.81
C LEU A 11 -12.45 9.00 -23.92
N ALA A 12 -12.57 9.53 -25.13
CA ALA A 12 -13.15 10.84 -25.41
C ALA A 12 -14.57 10.97 -24.84
N ALA A 13 -15.45 10.01 -25.14
CA ALA A 13 -16.82 10.01 -24.64
C ALA A 13 -16.89 9.98 -23.10
N ARG A 14 -16.03 9.19 -22.45
CA ARG A 14 -15.99 9.08 -20.98
C ARG A 14 -15.39 10.30 -20.28
N THR A 15 -14.49 11.02 -20.94
CA THR A 15 -13.78 12.18 -20.36
C THR A 15 -14.44 13.52 -20.72
N GLY A 16 -15.40 13.53 -21.64
CA GLY A 16 -16.03 14.75 -22.14
C GLY A 16 -15.14 15.56 -23.10
N LEU A 17 -13.98 15.02 -23.49
CA LEU A 17 -13.06 15.65 -24.45
C LEU A 17 -13.30 15.11 -25.87
N THR A 18 -12.82 15.82 -26.88
CA THR A 18 -12.88 15.31 -28.26
C THR A 18 -11.71 14.37 -28.57
N PRO A 19 -11.88 13.37 -29.46
CA PRO A 19 -10.77 12.52 -29.90
C PRO A 19 -9.60 13.31 -30.49
N THR A 20 -9.88 14.45 -31.14
CA THR A 20 -8.86 15.35 -31.71
C THR A 20 -8.00 15.99 -30.62
N VAL A 21 -8.59 16.42 -29.51
CA VAL A 21 -7.86 16.96 -28.35
C VAL A 21 -6.94 15.89 -27.77
N LEU A 22 -7.47 14.69 -27.50
CA LEU A 22 -6.70 13.58 -26.94
C LEU A 22 -5.53 13.16 -27.84
N ARG A 23 -5.74 13.04 -29.16
CA ARG A 23 -4.65 12.75 -30.11
C ARG A 23 -3.59 13.85 -30.15
N THR A 24 -4.01 15.10 -29.96
CA THR A 24 -3.06 16.23 -29.91
C THR A 24 -2.21 16.17 -28.65
N TRP A 25 -2.82 15.84 -27.50
CA TRP A 25 -2.09 15.66 -26.25
C TRP A 25 -1.13 14.47 -26.38
N GLU A 26 -1.61 13.36 -26.94
CA GLU A 26 -0.82 12.14 -27.11
C GLU A 26 0.42 12.40 -27.96
N ARG A 27 0.23 13.06 -29.12
CA ARG A 27 1.32 13.38 -30.04
C ARG A 27 2.35 14.35 -29.45
N ARG A 28 1.92 15.36 -28.69
CA ARG A 28 2.82 16.40 -28.15
C ARG A 28 3.49 16.02 -26.84
N PHE A 29 2.80 15.27 -25.98
CA PHE A 29 3.19 15.06 -24.59
C PHE A 29 3.27 13.58 -24.20
N GLY A 30 2.95 12.67 -25.13
CA GLY A 30 2.87 11.24 -24.86
C GLY A 30 1.74 10.87 -23.89
N PHE A 31 0.70 11.71 -23.79
CA PHE A 31 -0.39 11.54 -22.83
C PHE A 31 -1.77 11.72 -23.49
N PRO A 32 -2.76 10.86 -23.24
CA PRO A 32 -2.67 9.61 -22.48
C PRO A 32 -1.85 8.55 -23.23
N GLU A 33 -1.08 7.75 -22.51
CA GLU A 33 -0.14 6.80 -23.12
C GLU A 33 -0.86 5.58 -23.68
N GLY A 34 -1.76 4.97 -22.90
CA GLY A 34 -2.48 3.73 -23.29
C GLY A 34 -1.55 2.53 -23.54
N THR A 35 -2.10 1.33 -23.51
CA THR A 35 -1.37 0.10 -23.83
C THR A 35 -1.51 -0.25 -25.31
N ARG A 36 -0.45 -0.78 -25.93
CA ARG A 36 -0.52 -1.29 -27.30
C ARG A 36 -1.11 -2.69 -27.31
N SER A 37 -2.14 -2.89 -28.12
CA SER A 37 -2.77 -4.17 -28.35
C SER A 37 -1.92 -5.05 -29.28
N SER A 38 -2.22 -6.34 -29.38
CA SER A 38 -1.52 -7.26 -30.29
C SER A 38 -1.68 -6.88 -31.76
N ALA A 39 -2.74 -6.13 -32.09
CA ALA A 39 -2.97 -5.56 -33.42
C ALA A 39 -2.29 -4.19 -33.62
N GLY A 40 -1.53 -3.69 -32.63
CA GLY A 40 -0.79 -2.44 -32.71
C GLY A 40 -1.59 -1.17 -32.39
N HIS A 41 -2.88 -1.29 -32.06
CA HIS A 41 -3.72 -0.15 -31.68
C HIS A 41 -3.56 0.20 -30.21
N ARG A 42 -3.68 1.49 -29.85
CA ARG A 42 -3.75 1.89 -28.45
C ARG A 42 -5.09 1.54 -27.83
N ARG A 43 -5.04 0.96 -26.64
CA ARG A 43 -6.18 0.63 -25.78
C ARG A 43 -6.03 1.40 -24.47
N PHE A 44 -7.17 1.86 -23.97
CA PHE A 44 -7.25 2.68 -22.77
C PHE A 44 -8.12 1.98 -21.72
N GLY A 45 -7.78 2.16 -20.46
CA GLY A 45 -8.53 1.64 -19.31
C GLY A 45 -9.20 2.76 -18.51
N ASP A 46 -9.90 2.37 -17.44
CA ASP A 46 -10.56 3.34 -16.55
C ASP A 46 -9.57 4.27 -15.85
N VAL A 47 -8.35 3.79 -15.59
CA VAL A 47 -7.25 4.62 -15.06
C VAL A 47 -6.87 5.75 -16.02
N ASP A 48 -6.92 5.52 -17.34
CA ASP A 48 -6.65 6.58 -18.33
C ASP A 48 -7.78 7.63 -18.36
N VAL A 49 -9.02 7.22 -18.11
CA VAL A 49 -10.17 8.15 -18.01
C VAL A 49 -9.95 9.11 -16.85
N GLU A 50 -9.57 8.57 -15.69
CA GLU A 50 -9.39 9.38 -14.48
C GLU A 50 -8.23 10.36 -14.64
N ARG A 51 -7.07 9.89 -15.11
CA ARG A 51 -5.91 10.76 -15.38
C ARG A 51 -6.24 11.89 -16.36
N VAL A 52 -7.01 11.59 -17.41
CA VAL A 52 -7.41 12.62 -18.39
C VAL A 52 -8.34 13.65 -17.76
N ARG A 53 -9.27 13.24 -16.88
CA ARG A 53 -10.14 14.16 -16.14
C ARG A 53 -9.33 15.04 -15.19
N GLU A 54 -8.42 14.48 -14.42
CA GLU A 54 -7.53 15.25 -13.54
C GLU A 54 -6.70 16.29 -14.30
N VAL A 55 -6.15 15.92 -15.47
CA VAL A 55 -5.42 16.88 -16.33
C VAL A 55 -6.38 17.97 -16.85
N ALA A 56 -7.59 17.61 -17.25
CA ALA A 56 -8.58 18.57 -17.73
C ALA A 56 -9.00 19.57 -16.62
N GLU A 57 -9.17 19.09 -15.39
CA GLU A 57 -9.47 19.89 -14.20
C GLU A 57 -8.30 20.80 -13.80
N ALA A 58 -7.07 20.28 -13.77
CA ALA A 58 -5.89 21.10 -13.50
C ALA A 58 -5.72 22.23 -14.53
N ARG A 59 -6.09 21.96 -15.79
CA ARG A 59 -6.10 22.98 -16.85
C ARG A 59 -7.22 24.00 -16.68
N SER A 60 -8.41 23.60 -16.27
CA SER A 60 -9.49 24.55 -15.99
C SER A 60 -9.16 25.43 -14.78
N ALA A 61 -8.33 24.93 -13.85
CA ALA A 61 -7.74 25.69 -12.74
C ALA A 61 -6.55 26.60 -13.14
N GLY A 62 -6.23 26.71 -14.43
CA GLY A 62 -5.23 27.67 -14.95
C GLY A 62 -3.82 27.10 -15.15
N MET A 63 -3.58 25.80 -14.91
CA MET A 63 -2.28 25.20 -15.22
C MET A 63 -2.06 25.07 -16.72
N SER A 64 -0.80 25.23 -17.15
CA SER A 64 -0.41 24.83 -18.51
C SER A 64 -0.60 23.33 -18.69
N LEU A 65 -0.86 22.87 -19.91
CA LEU A 65 -1.07 21.43 -20.19
C LEU A 65 0.14 20.58 -19.76
N GLN A 66 1.36 21.05 -20.00
CA GLN A 66 2.57 20.36 -19.56
C GLN A 66 2.62 20.25 -18.03
N ALA A 67 2.41 21.36 -17.31
CA ALA A 67 2.44 21.36 -15.85
C ALA A 67 1.32 20.50 -15.25
N ALA A 68 0.14 20.48 -15.86
CA ALA A 68 -0.96 19.60 -15.46
C ALA A 68 -0.63 18.12 -15.67
N ILE A 69 -0.07 17.76 -16.83
CA ILE A 69 0.40 16.38 -17.10
C ILE A 69 1.48 15.97 -16.10
N ASP A 70 2.46 16.83 -15.85
CA ASP A 70 3.56 16.53 -14.92
C ASP A 70 3.09 16.46 -13.46
N ALA A 71 2.08 17.25 -13.07
CA ALA A 71 1.47 17.16 -11.76
C ALA A 71 0.67 15.87 -11.58
N VAL A 72 -0.11 15.47 -12.59
CA VAL A 72 -0.87 14.20 -12.57
C VAL A 72 0.08 12.99 -12.62
N ARG A 73 1.11 13.03 -13.48
CA ARG A 73 2.15 11.99 -13.50
C ARG A 73 2.82 11.85 -12.15
N ARG A 74 3.34 12.94 -11.58
CA ARG A 74 3.93 12.91 -10.23
C ARG A 74 2.94 12.41 -9.19
N ARG A 75 1.69 12.90 -9.17
CA ARG A 75 0.68 12.41 -8.23
C ARG A 75 0.40 10.91 -8.37
N HIS A 76 0.45 10.36 -9.58
CA HIS A 76 0.22 8.93 -9.84
C HIS A 76 1.50 8.07 -9.68
N GLU A 77 2.68 8.65 -9.86
CA GLU A 77 3.98 8.06 -9.51
C GLU A 77 4.17 8.03 -7.99
N ASP A 78 3.72 9.08 -7.30
CA ASP A 78 3.75 9.27 -5.85
C ASP A 78 2.47 8.76 -5.16
N ALA A 79 1.48 8.30 -5.93
CA ALA A 79 0.27 7.70 -5.37
C ALA A 79 0.72 6.43 -4.65
N PRO A 80 0.40 6.28 -3.36
CA PRO A 80 0.80 5.10 -2.63
C PRO A 80 0.24 3.88 -3.35
N GLU A 81 1.16 3.01 -3.78
CA GLU A 81 0.81 1.74 -4.40
C GLU A 81 -0.05 0.93 -3.42
N SER A 82 -0.84 0.01 -3.94
CA SER A 82 -1.39 -1.07 -3.12
C SER A 82 -0.23 -1.95 -2.62
N VAL A 83 -0.16 -2.25 -1.32
CA VAL A 83 0.81 -3.24 -0.81
C VAL A 83 0.49 -4.58 -1.45
N HIS A 84 -0.78 -4.97 -1.47
CA HIS A 84 -1.20 -6.23 -2.07
C HIS A 84 -0.78 -6.34 -3.55
N ALA A 85 -1.03 -5.32 -4.38
CA ALA A 85 -0.64 -5.34 -5.78
C ALA A 85 0.88 -5.41 -5.98
N ALA A 86 1.65 -4.65 -5.19
CA ALA A 86 3.11 -4.70 -5.21
C ALA A 86 3.62 -6.11 -4.90
N LEU A 87 3.06 -6.74 -3.85
CA LEU A 87 3.46 -8.09 -3.45
C LEU A 87 3.09 -9.16 -4.47
N VAL A 88 1.89 -9.09 -5.07
CA VAL A 88 1.46 -10.03 -6.12
C VAL A 88 2.30 -9.89 -7.38
N ARG A 89 2.64 -8.66 -7.77
CA ARG A 89 3.48 -8.36 -8.95
C ARG A 89 4.90 -8.87 -8.77
N ASP A 90 5.52 -8.54 -7.62
CA ASP A 90 6.96 -8.73 -7.41
C ASP A 90 7.27 -10.13 -6.82
N PHE A 91 6.29 -10.78 -6.18
CA PHE A 91 6.44 -12.09 -5.54
C PHE A 91 5.30 -13.07 -5.88
N PRO A 92 5.07 -13.37 -7.17
CA PRO A 92 3.94 -14.21 -7.61
C PRO A 92 3.98 -15.65 -7.05
N HIS A 93 5.13 -16.11 -6.56
CA HIS A 93 5.34 -17.45 -6.02
C HIS A 93 4.81 -17.64 -4.58
N LEU A 94 4.53 -16.57 -3.84
CA LEU A 94 4.09 -16.69 -2.44
C LEU A 94 2.69 -17.29 -2.30
N GLY A 95 1.86 -17.15 -3.35
CA GLY A 95 0.46 -17.55 -3.32
C GLY A 95 -0.37 -16.64 -2.41
N VAL A 96 -1.56 -16.27 -2.87
CA VAL A 96 -2.50 -15.48 -2.06
C VAL A 96 -3.42 -16.44 -1.31
N GLN A 97 -3.49 -16.29 0.00
CA GLN A 97 -4.35 -17.10 0.86
C GLN A 97 -5.62 -16.33 1.22
N ARG A 98 -6.75 -17.03 1.33
CA ARG A 98 -7.99 -16.43 1.85
C ARG A 98 -8.07 -16.63 3.35
N LEU A 99 -7.93 -15.54 4.10
CA LEU A 99 -8.00 -15.54 5.55
C LEU A 99 -9.16 -14.69 6.04
N GLY A 100 -9.77 -15.12 7.14
CA GLY A 100 -10.77 -14.33 7.86
C GLY A 100 -10.12 -13.37 8.87
N ARG A 101 -10.91 -12.41 9.36
CA ARG A 101 -10.44 -11.37 10.30
C ARG A 101 -9.72 -11.94 11.53
N ARG A 102 -10.22 -13.03 12.13
CA ARG A 102 -9.62 -13.63 13.33
C ARG A 102 -8.18 -14.10 13.08
N ALA A 103 -7.94 -14.77 11.95
CA ALA A 103 -6.61 -15.23 11.55
C ALA A 103 -5.65 -14.06 11.32
N LEU A 104 -6.12 -12.99 10.67
CA LEU A 104 -5.31 -11.80 10.43
C LEU A 104 -4.96 -11.03 11.69
N VAL A 105 -5.91 -10.88 12.63
CA VAL A 105 -5.65 -10.31 13.96
C VAL A 105 -4.56 -11.12 14.67
N ALA A 106 -4.70 -12.44 14.70
CA ALA A 106 -3.75 -13.33 15.38
C ALA A 106 -2.35 -13.26 14.76
N ALA A 107 -2.26 -13.30 13.43
CA ALA A 107 -1.00 -13.17 12.69
C ALA A 107 -0.32 -11.81 12.91
N SER A 108 -1.10 -10.72 12.85
CA SER A 108 -0.60 -9.36 13.09
C SER A 108 -0.08 -9.22 14.52
N GLN A 109 -0.83 -9.69 15.52
CA GLN A 109 -0.40 -9.64 16.92
C GLN A 109 0.85 -10.47 17.18
N ALA A 110 0.99 -11.64 16.54
CA ALA A 110 2.18 -12.46 16.68
C ALA A 110 3.43 -11.76 16.11
N LEU A 111 3.29 -11.09 14.97
CA LEU A 111 4.36 -10.27 14.36
C LEU A 111 4.72 -9.09 15.27
N GLU A 112 3.73 -8.35 15.77
CA GLU A 112 3.93 -7.23 16.70
C GLU A 112 4.62 -7.69 18.00
N ASP A 113 4.22 -8.83 18.57
CA ASP A 113 4.85 -9.38 19.78
C ASP A 113 6.30 -9.78 19.53
N GLU A 114 6.61 -10.37 18.37
CA GLU A 114 7.98 -10.74 18.02
C GLU A 114 8.86 -9.50 17.81
N SER A 115 8.29 -8.44 17.22
CA SER A 115 8.94 -7.13 17.08
C SER A 115 9.28 -6.54 18.46
N LEU A 116 8.32 -6.51 19.39
CA LEU A 116 8.52 -6.03 20.77
C LEU A 116 9.53 -6.89 21.54
N ALA A 117 9.46 -8.22 21.40
CA ALA A 117 10.32 -9.15 22.14
C ALA A 117 11.80 -9.05 21.75
N ARG A 118 12.11 -8.70 20.49
CA ARG A 118 13.49 -8.56 20.02
C ARG A 118 14.15 -7.26 20.44
N ALA A 119 13.36 -6.20 20.60
CA ALA A 119 13.84 -4.86 20.97
C ALA A 119 15.03 -4.37 20.10
N ASP A 120 15.09 -4.77 18.82
CA ASP A 120 16.18 -4.47 17.89
C ASP A 120 15.95 -3.17 17.09
N ARG A 121 15.16 -2.26 17.68
CA ARG A 121 14.77 -0.95 17.14
C ARG A 121 14.26 -1.03 15.69
N PRO A 122 13.20 -1.80 15.42
CA PRO A 122 12.67 -2.00 14.07
C PRO A 122 12.10 -0.73 13.45
N VAL A 123 11.92 -0.74 12.13
CA VAL A 123 10.92 0.07 11.44
C VAL A 123 9.61 -0.73 11.44
N VAL A 124 8.53 -0.16 11.99
CA VAL A 124 7.22 -0.82 12.10
C VAL A 124 6.15 0.02 11.41
N LEU A 125 5.50 -0.53 10.39
CA LEU A 125 4.53 0.22 9.58
C LEU A 125 3.20 -0.53 9.49
N GLY A 126 2.10 0.22 9.54
CA GLY A 126 0.75 -0.32 9.60
C GLY A 126 -0.19 0.36 8.63
N ALA A 127 -1.06 -0.40 7.96
CA ALA A 127 -2.23 0.10 7.26
C ALA A 127 -3.48 -0.45 7.95
N PHE A 128 -4.38 0.44 8.37
CA PHE A 128 -5.54 0.09 9.20
C PHE A 128 -6.89 0.26 8.50
N GLN A 129 -6.90 0.66 7.23
CA GLN A 129 -8.09 1.09 6.49
C GLN A 129 -8.73 2.37 7.08
N GLU A 130 -9.18 2.31 8.33
CA GLU A 130 -9.96 3.35 9.03
C GLU A 130 -9.35 3.67 10.41
N GLY A 131 -9.45 4.93 10.84
CA GLY A 131 -8.83 5.44 12.07
C GLY A 131 -9.32 4.74 13.33
N HIS A 132 -10.61 4.43 13.41
CA HIS A 132 -11.19 3.69 14.55
C HIS A 132 -10.60 2.27 14.70
N ARG A 133 -10.16 1.63 13.61
CA ARG A 133 -9.51 0.32 13.65
C ARG A 133 -8.11 0.41 14.24
N TYR A 134 -7.37 1.48 13.92
CA TYR A 134 -6.12 1.79 14.59
C TYR A 134 -6.35 2.11 16.08
N ALA A 135 -7.39 2.88 16.41
CA ALA A 135 -7.71 3.24 17.79
C ALA A 135 -7.88 2.02 18.71
N ALA A 136 -8.51 0.96 18.20
CA ALA A 136 -8.64 -0.32 18.91
C ALA A 136 -7.29 -1.02 19.18
N SER A 137 -6.25 -0.74 18.38
CA SER A 137 -4.89 -1.29 18.51
C SER A 137 -3.88 -0.29 19.11
N ARG A 138 -4.32 0.94 19.42
CA ARG A 138 -3.45 2.07 19.76
C ARG A 138 -2.47 1.75 20.90
N HIS A 139 -2.95 1.12 21.97
CA HIS A 139 -2.10 0.76 23.11
C HIS A 139 -0.86 -0.03 22.68
N ARG A 140 -1.02 -1.04 21.80
CA ARG A 140 0.10 -1.87 21.33
C ARG A 140 1.03 -1.08 20.41
N TRP A 141 0.45 -0.22 19.57
CA TRP A 141 1.20 0.62 18.66
C TRP A 141 1.97 1.74 19.34
N ASP A 142 1.49 2.23 20.48
CA ASP A 142 2.23 3.15 21.35
C ASP A 142 3.47 2.44 21.95
N GLU A 143 3.38 1.17 22.36
CA GLU A 143 4.55 0.39 22.81
C GLU A 143 5.56 0.13 21.69
N LEU A 144 5.07 -0.20 20.48
CA LEU A 144 5.92 -0.35 19.30
C LEU A 144 6.62 0.98 18.97
N GLY A 145 5.91 2.10 18.99
CA GLY A 145 6.47 3.43 18.73
C GLY A 145 7.55 3.86 19.73
N ARG A 146 7.50 3.39 20.98
CA ARG A 146 8.54 3.67 21.99
C ARG A 146 9.85 2.93 21.73
N THR A 147 9.80 1.74 21.13
CA THR A 147 10.95 0.85 20.98
C THR A 147 11.51 0.82 19.55
N ALA A 148 10.69 1.17 18.55
CA ALA A 148 11.06 1.25 17.15
C ALA A 148 12.07 2.38 16.86
N SER A 149 12.86 2.20 15.79
CA SER A 149 13.58 3.32 15.16
C SER A 149 12.62 4.30 14.49
N TRP A 150 11.50 3.78 13.97
CA TRP A 150 10.39 4.57 13.46
C TRP A 150 9.13 3.70 13.41
N ALA A 151 8.00 4.26 13.82
CA ALA A 151 6.69 3.64 13.67
C ALA A 151 5.72 4.60 13.00
N ALA A 152 4.95 4.10 12.03
CA ALA A 152 3.92 4.88 11.37
C ALA A 152 2.71 4.02 11.00
N VAL A 153 1.54 4.64 11.05
CA VAL A 153 0.27 4.05 10.64
C VAL A 153 -0.35 4.91 9.56
N VAL A 154 -0.85 4.29 8.51
CA VAL A 154 -1.68 4.93 7.50
C VAL A 154 -3.12 4.43 7.64
N ALA A 155 -4.06 5.36 7.72
CA ALA A 155 -5.47 5.05 7.82
C ALA A 155 -6.30 6.23 7.30
N ASP A 156 -7.58 5.99 7.06
CA ASP A 156 -8.56 7.05 6.92
C ASP A 156 -8.98 7.55 8.31
N PHE A 157 -8.32 8.61 8.79
CA PHE A 157 -8.61 9.22 10.08
C PHE A 157 -9.76 10.24 9.96
N ASP A 158 -10.47 10.42 11.06
CA ASP A 158 -11.62 11.31 11.20
C ASP A 158 -11.44 12.25 12.40
N ASP A 159 -12.42 13.11 12.67
CA ASP A 159 -12.36 14.07 13.77
C ASP A 159 -12.29 13.39 15.15
N ASP A 160 -12.88 12.19 15.30
CA ASP A 160 -12.83 11.41 16.54
C ASP A 160 -11.45 10.77 16.76
N HIS A 161 -10.75 10.45 15.67
CA HIS A 161 -9.44 9.81 15.66
C HIS A 161 -8.46 10.58 14.78
N PRO A 162 -8.01 11.79 15.16
CA PRO A 162 -7.29 12.67 14.24
C PRO A 162 -5.92 12.11 13.83
N ALA A 163 -5.58 12.36 12.57
CA ALA A 163 -4.23 12.18 12.04
C ALA A 163 -3.24 13.12 12.74
N ASP A 164 -1.99 12.68 12.84
CA ASP A 164 -0.86 13.43 13.37
C ASP A 164 0.44 12.81 12.82
N PRO A 165 0.95 13.31 11.68
CA PRO A 165 2.13 12.75 11.04
C PRO A 165 3.43 12.99 11.85
N SER A 166 3.36 13.77 12.94
CA SER A 166 4.50 14.07 13.82
C SER A 166 4.54 13.23 15.10
N ALA A 167 3.47 12.46 15.39
CA ALA A 167 3.39 11.59 16.55
C ALA A 167 4.34 10.38 16.46
N SER A 168 4.44 9.63 17.57
CA SER A 168 5.02 8.28 17.60
C SER A 168 4.00 7.30 18.19
N PRO A 169 3.44 6.36 17.40
CA PRO A 169 3.63 6.22 15.95
C PRO A 169 3.05 7.41 15.17
N ALA A 170 3.63 7.74 14.02
CA ALA A 170 3.09 8.77 13.13
C ALA A 170 1.73 8.32 12.59
N ARG A 171 0.70 9.15 12.69
CA ARG A 171 -0.67 8.87 12.24
C ARG A 171 -0.92 9.62 10.93
N CYS A 172 -0.86 8.90 9.83
CA CYS A 172 -0.81 9.45 8.48
C CYS A 172 -2.15 9.29 7.76
N GLN A 173 -2.77 10.41 7.37
CA GLN A 173 -4.04 10.41 6.63
C GLN A 173 -3.87 9.79 5.24
N LEU A 174 -4.69 8.79 4.93
CA LEU A 174 -4.80 8.28 3.57
C LEU A 174 -5.59 9.24 2.68
N ALA A 175 -5.09 9.45 1.46
CA ALA A 175 -5.84 10.16 0.42
C ALA A 175 -7.14 9.41 0.07
N GLU A 176 -8.18 10.14 -0.33
CA GLU A 176 -9.51 9.58 -0.60
C GLU A 176 -9.50 8.40 -1.59
N GLY A 177 -8.70 8.51 -2.66
CA GLY A 177 -8.54 7.49 -3.69
C GLY A 177 -7.47 6.43 -3.40
N SER A 178 -6.86 6.41 -2.21
CA SER A 178 -5.77 5.49 -1.90
C SER A 178 -6.26 4.03 -1.87
N PRO A 179 -5.57 3.10 -2.58
CA PRO A 179 -5.93 1.67 -2.52
C PRO A 179 -5.76 1.10 -1.10
N LEU A 180 -4.88 1.70 -0.28
CA LEU A 180 -4.62 1.28 1.10
C LEU A 180 -5.84 1.43 2.02
N ARG A 181 -6.89 2.19 1.63
CA ARG A 181 -8.16 2.25 2.38
C ARG A 181 -8.90 0.90 2.40
N ARG A 182 -8.51 -0.06 1.57
CA ARG A 182 -9.03 -1.44 1.56
C ARG A 182 -8.01 -2.49 1.99
N GLU A 183 -6.89 -2.05 2.55
CA GLU A 183 -5.81 -2.93 2.93
C GLU A 183 -5.51 -2.86 4.42
N TRP A 184 -5.32 -4.05 4.98
CA TRP A 184 -4.69 -4.26 6.26
C TRP A 184 -3.25 -4.67 5.98
N THR A 185 -2.27 -3.94 6.51
CA THR A 185 -0.88 -4.41 6.49
C THR A 185 -0.23 -4.14 7.84
N VAL A 186 0.55 -5.10 8.36
CA VAL A 186 1.52 -4.88 9.44
C VAL A 186 2.85 -5.42 8.97
N VAL A 187 3.89 -4.58 9.00
CA VAL A 187 5.24 -4.94 8.59
C VAL A 187 6.25 -4.45 9.60
N THR A 188 7.25 -5.30 9.89
CA THR A 188 8.38 -4.98 10.74
C THR A 188 9.67 -5.31 10.00
N VAL A 189 10.65 -4.40 10.04
CA VAL A 189 11.97 -4.60 9.45
C VAL A 189 13.05 -4.06 10.38
N SER A 190 13.98 -4.92 10.76
CA SER A 190 15.18 -4.62 11.54
C SER A 190 16.36 -5.41 10.99
N ALA A 191 17.51 -5.40 11.67
CA ALA A 191 18.62 -6.27 11.30
C ALA A 191 18.30 -7.76 11.50
N GLY A 192 17.56 -8.10 12.57
CA GLY A 192 17.27 -9.49 12.95
C GLY A 192 15.93 -10.03 12.44
N LEU A 193 14.94 -9.18 12.21
CA LEU A 193 13.58 -9.57 11.83
C LEU A 193 13.14 -8.82 10.57
N ALA A 194 12.54 -9.54 9.64
CA ALA A 194 11.77 -8.94 8.57
C ALA A 194 10.53 -9.80 8.35
N ALA A 195 9.34 -9.23 8.57
CA ALA A 195 8.09 -9.96 8.41
C ALA A 195 6.96 -9.01 8.01
N VAL A 196 6.00 -9.56 7.28
CA VAL A 196 4.79 -8.85 6.84
C VAL A 196 3.57 -9.75 6.95
N VAL A 197 2.47 -9.16 7.41
CA VAL A 197 1.11 -9.63 7.22
C VAL A 197 0.40 -8.57 6.39
N SER A 198 0.03 -8.89 5.17
CA SER A 198 -0.75 -8.01 4.28
C SER A 198 -2.03 -8.70 3.87
N ALA A 199 -3.13 -7.95 3.81
CA ALA A 199 -4.45 -8.47 3.50
C ALA A 199 -5.27 -7.41 2.77
N TRP A 200 -5.78 -7.76 1.59
CA TRP A 200 -6.68 -6.93 0.81
C TRP A 200 -8.12 -7.39 1.00
N GLU A 201 -9.02 -6.48 1.39
CA GLU A 201 -10.45 -6.77 1.54
C GLU A 201 -11.10 -6.93 0.16
N VAL A 202 -11.53 -8.15 -0.15
CA VAL A 202 -12.19 -8.45 -1.42
C VAL A 202 -13.57 -7.76 -1.45
N PRO A 203 -13.92 -7.02 -2.52
CA PRO A 203 -15.26 -6.45 -2.66
C PRO A 203 -16.34 -7.50 -2.47
N ARG A 204 -17.32 -7.20 -1.62
CA ARG A 204 -18.37 -8.13 -1.22
C ARG A 204 -19.77 -7.51 -1.34
N PRO A 205 -20.81 -8.33 -1.55
CA PRO A 205 -22.18 -7.89 -1.40
C PRO A 205 -22.48 -7.41 0.03
N PRO A 206 -23.46 -6.51 0.22
CA PRO A 206 -23.90 -6.11 1.56
C PRO A 206 -24.30 -7.32 2.41
N GLY A 207 -23.82 -7.39 3.65
CA GLY A 207 -24.16 -8.44 4.62
C GLY A 207 -23.32 -9.72 4.55
N ALA A 208 -22.48 -9.92 3.52
CA ALA A 208 -21.53 -11.03 3.49
C ALA A 208 -20.38 -10.81 4.49
N GLU A 209 -19.79 -11.88 5.04
CA GLU A 209 -18.60 -11.75 5.88
C GLU A 209 -17.39 -11.23 5.09
N PRO A 210 -16.50 -10.43 5.71
CA PRO A 210 -15.31 -9.92 5.05
C PRO A 210 -14.33 -11.07 4.81
N VAL A 211 -13.89 -11.21 3.56
CA VAL A 211 -12.85 -12.15 3.15
C VAL A 211 -11.64 -11.35 2.69
N TYR A 212 -10.45 -11.78 3.10
CA TYR A 212 -9.23 -11.10 2.78
C TYR A 212 -8.28 -11.98 1.97
N GLU A 213 -7.78 -11.44 0.89
CA GLU A 213 -6.70 -12.02 0.11
C GLU A 213 -5.37 -11.57 0.71
N SER A 214 -4.64 -12.54 1.26
CA SER A 214 -3.60 -12.29 2.25
C SER A 214 -2.25 -12.88 1.83
N VAL A 215 -1.20 -12.13 2.12
CA VAL A 215 0.20 -12.55 2.01
C VAL A 215 0.83 -12.44 3.39
N ILE A 216 1.37 -13.56 3.86
CA ILE A 216 2.08 -13.66 5.13
C ILE A 216 3.49 -14.18 4.83
N SER A 217 4.52 -13.45 5.22
CA SER A 217 5.90 -13.81 4.89
C SER A 217 6.90 -13.28 5.90
N SER A 218 7.96 -14.06 6.15
CA SER A 218 9.17 -13.66 6.89
C SER A 218 10.37 -13.43 5.97
N GLN A 219 10.15 -13.41 4.65
CA GLN A 219 11.22 -13.14 3.69
C GLN A 219 11.52 -11.63 3.67
N ARG A 220 12.77 -11.26 3.92
CA ARG A 220 13.22 -9.85 3.94
C ARG A 220 12.84 -9.05 2.68
N PRO A 221 13.02 -9.56 1.45
CA PRO A 221 12.61 -8.81 0.25
C PRO A 221 11.12 -8.46 0.21
N VAL A 222 10.26 -9.35 0.72
CA VAL A 222 8.80 -9.18 0.75
C VAL A 222 8.40 -8.13 1.77
N ALA A 223 8.97 -8.20 2.97
CA ALA A 223 8.75 -7.20 4.01
C ALA A 223 9.26 -5.81 3.59
N LEU A 224 10.43 -5.73 2.94
CA LEU A 224 10.98 -4.47 2.41
C LEU A 224 10.07 -3.85 1.34
N ALA A 225 9.50 -4.65 0.43
CA ALA A 225 8.57 -4.15 -0.58
C ALA A 225 7.32 -3.52 0.06
N ALA A 226 6.68 -4.23 1.01
CA ALA A 226 5.54 -3.70 1.74
C ALA A 226 5.89 -2.44 2.56
N ALA A 227 7.04 -2.44 3.23
CA ALA A 227 7.49 -1.31 4.03
C ALA A 227 7.76 -0.06 3.18
N ARG A 228 8.31 -0.20 1.98
CA ARG A 228 8.52 0.92 1.04
C ARG A 228 7.21 1.57 0.62
N VAL A 229 6.19 0.77 0.30
CA VAL A 229 4.86 1.28 -0.05
C VAL A 229 4.25 2.08 1.11
N LEU A 230 4.30 1.54 2.33
CA LEU A 230 3.75 2.23 3.51
C LEU A 230 4.57 3.46 3.91
N ALA A 231 5.89 3.42 3.77
CA ALA A 231 6.76 4.57 4.03
C ALA A 231 6.49 5.71 3.04
N ALA A 232 6.30 5.39 1.75
CA ALA A 232 5.90 6.36 0.74
C ALA A 232 4.52 6.96 1.05
N ALA A 233 3.53 6.12 1.40
CA ALA A 233 2.20 6.58 1.81
C ALA A 233 2.26 7.53 3.02
N ALA A 234 3.04 7.19 4.03
CA ALA A 234 3.26 8.03 5.20
C ALA A 234 3.96 9.36 4.83
N GLY A 235 4.96 9.32 3.94
CA GLY A 235 5.64 10.50 3.42
C GLY A 235 4.71 11.46 2.66
N SER A 236 3.85 10.91 1.79
CA SER A 236 2.82 11.68 1.07
C SER A 236 1.78 12.32 2.01
N ALA A 237 1.55 11.70 3.18
CA ALA A 237 0.70 12.25 4.25
C ALA A 237 1.43 13.24 5.18
N GLY A 238 2.70 13.59 4.90
CA GLY A 238 3.47 14.59 5.62
C GLY A 238 4.38 14.04 6.73
N ALA A 239 4.46 12.73 6.93
CA ALA A 239 5.41 12.17 7.88
C ALA A 239 6.86 12.35 7.40
N ARG A 240 7.77 12.53 8.36
CA ARG A 240 9.22 12.69 8.11
C ARG A 240 9.96 11.52 8.77
N PRO A 241 10.12 10.38 8.07
CA PRO A 241 10.88 9.27 8.61
C PRO A 241 12.33 9.70 8.90
N PRO A 242 12.94 9.25 10.00
CA PRO A 242 14.36 9.49 10.26
C PRO A 242 15.24 8.80 9.20
N SER A 243 16.45 9.31 8.96
CA SER A 243 17.37 8.78 7.93
C SER A 243 17.80 7.31 8.11
N VAL A 244 17.61 6.74 9.31
CA VAL A 244 17.80 5.29 9.53
C VAL A 244 16.80 4.46 8.72
N VAL A 245 15.59 4.98 8.47
CA VAL A 245 14.57 4.32 7.66
C VAL A 245 15.06 4.13 6.23
N ASP A 246 15.65 5.17 5.61
CA ASP A 246 16.20 5.08 4.26
C ASP A 246 17.31 4.02 4.16
N ARG A 247 18.12 3.88 5.21
CA ARG A 247 19.14 2.80 5.27
C ARG A 247 18.49 1.43 5.34
N VAL A 248 17.54 1.23 6.26
CA VAL A 248 16.83 -0.05 6.44
C VAL A 248 16.07 -0.44 5.17
N LEU A 249 15.41 0.51 4.51
CA LEU A 249 14.61 0.28 3.31
C LEU A 249 15.44 0.27 2.02
N GLY A 250 16.61 0.91 2.02
CA GLY A 250 17.54 1.00 0.89
C GLY A 250 18.53 -0.17 0.80
N GLU A 251 18.66 -0.98 1.86
CA GLU A 251 19.43 -2.24 1.81
C GLU A 251 18.94 -3.13 0.66
N GLN A 252 19.81 -3.33 -0.35
CA GLN A 252 19.64 -4.43 -1.29
C GLN A 252 19.94 -5.73 -0.55
N ALA A 253 19.11 -6.75 -0.76
CA ALA A 253 19.22 -8.01 -0.04
C ALA A 253 20.66 -8.56 -0.14
N PRO A 254 21.29 -8.97 0.98
CA PRO A 254 22.44 -9.86 0.88
C PRO A 254 22.00 -11.12 0.12
N THR A 255 22.81 -11.56 -0.83
CA THR A 255 22.73 -12.92 -1.36
C THR A 255 22.96 -13.88 -0.21
N THR A 256 21.89 -14.54 0.23
CA THR A 256 21.88 -15.78 1.01
C THR A 256 22.67 -15.75 2.33
N GLY A 257 21.93 -15.67 3.44
CA GLY A 257 22.41 -16.11 4.74
C GLY A 257 21.21 -16.46 5.62
N PRO A 258 21.21 -17.59 6.37
CA PRO A 258 20.16 -17.88 7.34
C PRO A 258 20.28 -16.89 8.50
N GLY A 259 19.63 -15.73 8.34
CA GLY A 259 19.67 -14.64 9.31
C GLY A 259 18.53 -14.71 10.30
N GLY A 260 18.74 -15.44 11.39
CA GLY A 260 18.36 -14.98 12.74
C GLY A 260 16.89 -14.68 13.04
N ALA A 261 15.96 -15.53 12.61
CA ALA A 261 14.65 -15.64 13.23
C ALA A 261 14.21 -17.09 13.24
N ASP A 262 13.48 -17.52 14.27
CA ASP A 262 12.65 -18.71 14.20
C ASP A 262 11.24 -18.26 13.76
N PRO A 263 10.99 -18.08 12.44
CA PRO A 263 9.66 -17.72 11.94
C PRO A 263 8.61 -18.76 12.38
N ASP A 264 9.03 -19.99 12.66
CA ASP A 264 8.14 -21.05 13.11
C ASP A 264 7.59 -20.72 14.51
N ARG A 265 8.40 -20.16 15.42
CA ARG A 265 7.93 -19.67 16.73
C ARG A 265 6.89 -18.56 16.60
N MET A 266 7.12 -17.61 15.71
CA MET A 266 6.18 -16.49 15.48
C MET A 266 4.85 -17.01 14.94
N TRP A 267 4.87 -17.86 13.92
CA TRP A 267 3.66 -18.43 13.35
C TRP A 267 2.96 -19.44 14.28
N ALA A 268 3.72 -20.17 15.11
CA ALA A 268 3.15 -21.01 16.15
C ALA A 268 2.34 -20.19 17.18
N ARG A 269 2.81 -18.99 17.58
CA ARG A 269 2.02 -18.08 18.43
C ARG A 269 0.73 -17.62 17.74
N ALA A 270 0.78 -17.34 16.43
CA ALA A 270 -0.41 -16.98 15.67
C ALA A 270 -1.43 -18.13 15.67
N LEU A 271 -0.97 -19.37 15.49
CA LEU A 271 -1.83 -20.56 15.56
C LEU A 271 -2.41 -20.78 16.96
N ALA A 272 -1.61 -20.63 18.02
CA ALA A 272 -2.09 -20.75 19.40
C ALA A 272 -3.21 -19.75 19.73
N ARG A 273 -3.13 -18.51 19.22
CA ARG A 273 -4.19 -17.48 19.37
C ARG A 273 -5.50 -17.84 18.64
N LEU A 274 -5.44 -18.76 17.67
CA LEU A 274 -6.61 -19.21 16.93
C LEU A 274 -7.30 -20.42 17.58
N ASP A 275 -6.63 -21.10 18.52
CA ASP A 275 -7.19 -22.20 19.29
C ASP A 275 -7.96 -21.65 20.50
N PRO A 276 -9.30 -21.77 20.54
CA PRO A 276 -10.09 -21.30 21.68
C PRO A 276 -9.93 -22.14 22.95
N GLY A 277 -9.12 -23.22 22.93
CA GLY A 277 -8.94 -24.15 24.05
C GLY A 277 -7.56 -24.16 24.74
N ALA A 278 -6.63 -23.27 24.37
CA ALA A 278 -5.28 -23.17 24.93
C ALA A 278 -5.14 -22.05 25.99
#